data_AF-A0A2G8LDC2-F1
#
_entry.id   AF-A0A2G8LDC2-F1
#
_cell.length_a   1.000
_cell.length_b   1.000
_cell.length_c   1.000
_cell.angle_alpha   90.00
_cell.angle_beta   90.00
_cell.angle_gamma   90.00
#
_symmetry.space_group_name_H-M   'P 1'
#
loop_
_entity.id
_entity.type
_entity.pdbx_description
1 polymer ?
#
loop_
_entity_poly.entity_id
_entity_poly.type
_entity_poly.pdbx_seq_one_letter_code
_entity_poly.pdbx_strand_id
1 'polypeptide(L)'
;MCRLMFERLSQEWSAQASGAEPGSDQEAEEILADHLLCLITRDYLELLRLVLIRKDAGDTVESSIEMDVEEEQKPTANSSETEQMGTLGISAIQDEELCQSILLFVYSAMSWNDSLTSIRSAFLAGILLPQIMEKHLLPEAAAQLFTAILKGLSVHGQYEAVKNPLIMRGLQHYEMMRPKFESVETVLRDLPDANGSEIDLFLKRYICKNPNVKSPTEKKKKEAFKKLVAGVISKPVGQMFRREVHIKNLPKLYKPTKLKPSVIDTATSSEDLALVSLFAN
;
A
#
# COMPACT_ATOMS: atom_id res chain seq x y z
N MET A 1 8.51 -28.63 2.12
CA MET A 1 9.25 -27.48 2.69
C MET A 1 8.44 -26.19 2.59
N CYS A 2 7.97 -25.78 1.40
CA CYS A 2 7.23 -24.52 1.24
C CYS A 2 5.96 -24.41 2.09
N ARG A 3 5.13 -25.46 2.12
CA ARG A 3 3.94 -25.52 2.97
C ARG A 3 4.25 -25.34 4.45
N LEU A 4 5.23 -26.06 4.98
CA LEU A 4 5.63 -25.97 6.39
C LEU A 4 6.15 -24.57 6.76
N MET A 5 6.95 -23.96 5.89
CA MET A 5 7.43 -22.58 6.09
C MET A 5 6.29 -21.58 6.09
N PHE A 6 5.34 -21.72 5.16
CA PHE A 6 4.14 -20.89 5.12
C PHE A 6 3.28 -21.03 6.38
N GLU A 7 2.97 -22.26 6.79
CA GLU A 7 2.15 -22.54 7.98
C GLU A 7 2.80 -21.92 9.24
N ARG A 8 4.09 -22.14 9.43
CA ARG A 8 4.84 -21.61 10.58
C ARG A 8 4.87 -20.09 10.59
N LEU A 9 5.31 -19.46 9.49
CA LEU A 9 5.42 -18.00 9.44
C LEU A 9 4.05 -17.34 9.58
N SER A 10 3.00 -17.90 8.98
CA SER A 10 1.64 -17.37 9.13
C SER A 10 1.14 -17.43 10.57
N GLN A 11 1.48 -18.50 11.30
CA GLN A 11 1.13 -18.64 12.70
C GLN A 11 1.83 -17.57 13.56
N GLU A 12 3.14 -17.39 13.39
CA GLU A 12 3.91 -16.40 14.15
C GLU A 12 3.44 -14.96 13.86
N TRP A 13 3.23 -14.61 12.59
CA TRP A 13 2.69 -13.30 12.20
C TRP A 13 1.28 -13.05 12.74
N SER A 14 0.46 -14.09 12.83
CA SER A 14 -0.88 -13.98 13.44
C SER A 14 -0.81 -13.82 14.95
N ALA A 15 0.12 -14.51 15.63
CA ALA A 15 0.32 -14.39 17.06
C ALA A 15 0.80 -12.97 17.43
N GLN A 16 1.76 -12.43 16.67
CA GLN A 16 2.24 -11.06 16.84
C GLN A 16 1.12 -10.02 16.67
N ALA A 17 0.25 -10.20 15.66
CA ALA A 17 -0.87 -9.28 15.44
C ALA A 17 -1.91 -9.28 16.58
N SER A 18 -1.94 -10.33 17.41
CA SER A 18 -2.92 -10.47 18.50
C SER A 18 -2.50 -9.81 19.82
N GLY A 19 -1.25 -9.35 19.94
CA GLY A 19 -0.76 -8.46 21.01
C GLY A 19 -1.03 -8.93 22.45
N ALA A 20 -0.15 -9.73 23.03
CA ALA A 20 -0.09 -9.88 24.48
C ALA A 20 0.81 -8.76 25.04
N GLU A 21 0.35 -8.01 26.05
CA GLU A 21 1.20 -7.00 26.69
C GLU A 21 2.36 -7.68 27.45
N PRO A 22 3.63 -7.38 27.12
CA PRO A 22 4.77 -8.02 27.75
C PRO A 22 5.04 -7.48 29.16
N GLY A 23 5.55 -8.34 30.04
CA GLY A 23 6.24 -7.89 31.25
C GLY A 23 7.61 -7.29 30.91
N SER A 24 8.16 -6.42 31.77
CA SER A 24 9.41 -5.68 31.51
C SER A 24 10.63 -6.55 31.16
N ASP A 25 10.66 -7.80 31.61
CA ASP A 25 11.77 -8.73 31.36
C ASP A 25 11.64 -9.46 30.00
N GLN A 26 10.50 -9.34 29.32
CA GLN A 26 10.19 -10.02 28.04
C GLN A 26 10.33 -9.11 26.81
N GLU A 27 10.47 -7.79 26.99
CA GLU A 27 10.52 -6.82 25.89
C GLU A 27 11.71 -7.09 24.94
N ALA A 28 12.89 -7.37 25.49
CA ALA A 28 14.08 -7.67 24.68
C ALA A 28 13.96 -8.99 23.90
N GLU A 29 13.34 -10.01 24.51
CA GLU A 29 13.09 -11.30 23.86
C GLU A 29 12.04 -11.17 22.74
N GLU A 30 11.01 -10.35 22.94
CA GLU A 30 9.99 -10.07 21.93
C GLU A 30 10.55 -9.29 20.75
N ILE A 31 11.35 -8.25 20.99
CA ILE A 31 12.03 -7.50 19.92
C ILE A 31 12.96 -8.43 19.13
N LEU A 32 13.70 -9.32 19.80
CA LEU A 32 14.55 -10.29 19.14
C LEU A 32 13.73 -11.26 18.28
N ALA A 33 12.62 -11.77 18.81
CA ALA A 33 11.72 -12.68 18.10
C ALA A 33 11.11 -12.01 16.86
N ASP A 34 10.67 -10.75 16.97
CA ASP A 34 10.17 -9.96 15.84
C ASP A 34 11.23 -9.76 14.75
N HIS A 35 12.45 -9.40 15.16
CA HIS A 35 13.55 -9.24 14.22
C HIS A 35 13.88 -10.54 13.48
N LEU A 36 13.95 -11.66 14.20
CA LEU A 36 14.18 -12.98 13.61
C LEU A 36 13.05 -13.39 12.67
N LEU A 37 11.78 -13.11 13.03
CA LEU A 37 10.63 -13.41 12.18
C LEU A 37 10.71 -12.64 10.85
N CYS A 38 11.06 -11.36 10.90
CA CYS A 38 11.29 -10.53 9.71
C CYS A 38 12.43 -11.09 8.85
N LEU A 39 13.57 -11.46 9.44
CA LEU A 39 14.71 -12.02 8.71
C LEU A 39 14.37 -13.33 8.02
N ILE A 40 13.80 -14.30 8.75
CA ILE A 40 13.43 -15.61 8.20
C ILE A 40 12.41 -15.46 7.06
N THR A 41 11.45 -14.55 7.23
CA THR A 41 10.45 -14.22 6.21
C THR A 41 11.13 -13.70 4.93
N ARG A 42 12.05 -12.75 5.06
CA ARG A 42 12.77 -12.13 3.94
C ARG A 42 13.69 -13.13 3.24
N ASP A 43 14.40 -13.97 4.00
CA ASP A 43 15.30 -14.99 3.46
C ASP A 43 14.52 -16.07 2.69
N TYR A 44 13.38 -16.50 3.24
CA TYR A 44 12.54 -17.47 2.55
C TYR A 44 11.92 -16.87 1.28
N LEU A 45 11.54 -15.59 1.30
CA LEU A 45 11.06 -14.89 0.11
C LEU A 45 12.17 -14.75 -0.95
N GLU A 46 13.42 -14.49 -0.55
CA GLU A 46 14.56 -14.45 -1.47
C GLU A 46 14.87 -15.83 -2.06
N LEU A 47 14.77 -16.89 -1.25
CA LEU A 47 14.87 -18.26 -1.75
C LEU A 47 13.82 -18.53 -2.84
N LEU A 48 12.56 -18.14 -2.60
CA LEU A 48 11.51 -18.26 -3.62
C LEU A 48 11.83 -17.43 -4.87
N ARG A 49 12.36 -16.21 -4.72
CA ARG A 49 12.80 -15.41 -5.85
C ARG A 49 13.87 -16.12 -6.68
N LEU A 50 14.89 -16.69 -6.05
CA LEU A 50 15.98 -17.41 -6.72
C LEU A 50 15.50 -18.69 -7.43
N VAL A 51 14.48 -19.36 -6.88
CA VAL A 51 13.86 -20.53 -7.50
C VAL A 51 13.00 -20.14 -8.71
N LEU A 52 12.26 -19.03 -8.60
CA LEU A 52 11.27 -18.61 -9.59
C LEU A 52 11.86 -17.80 -10.74
N ILE A 53 12.88 -16.98 -10.49
CA ILE A 53 13.42 -16.01 -11.45
C ILE A 53 14.80 -16.46 -11.92
N ARG A 54 15.02 -16.38 -13.23
CA ARG A 54 16.35 -16.50 -13.80
C ARG A 54 17.05 -15.15 -13.70
N LYS A 55 18.18 -15.08 -13.02
CA LYS A 55 19.13 -13.99 -13.21
C LYS A 55 19.97 -14.34 -14.44
N ASP A 56 19.88 -13.57 -15.50
CA ASP A 56 20.84 -13.74 -16.60
C ASP A 56 22.24 -13.46 -16.05
N ALA A 57 23.15 -14.41 -16.24
CA ALA A 57 24.50 -14.42 -15.66
C ALA A 57 25.42 -13.43 -16.38
N GLY A 58 24.94 -12.21 -16.61
CA GLY A 58 25.59 -11.15 -17.36
C GLY A 58 25.53 -9.81 -16.64
N ASP A 59 25.66 -9.79 -15.32
CA ASP A 59 26.49 -8.81 -14.63
C ASP A 59 26.50 -9.07 -13.12
N THR A 60 27.67 -9.47 -12.64
CA THR A 60 27.98 -9.45 -11.22
C THR A 60 28.38 -8.01 -10.91
N VAL A 61 27.41 -7.19 -10.53
CA VAL A 61 27.70 -6.01 -9.71
C VAL A 61 26.87 -6.16 -8.45
N GLU A 62 27.59 -6.36 -7.35
CA GLU A 62 27.07 -6.31 -6.00
C GLU A 62 26.28 -4.99 -5.83
N SER A 63 24.95 -5.09 -5.78
CA SER A 63 24.16 -4.05 -5.13
C SER A 63 24.13 -4.41 -3.65
N SER A 64 25.24 -4.11 -2.98
CA SER A 64 25.26 -3.89 -1.55
C SER A 64 24.16 -2.87 -1.25
N ILE A 65 23.18 -3.31 -0.46
CA ILE A 65 22.17 -2.42 0.11
C ILE A 65 22.90 -1.61 1.19
N GLU A 66 23.58 -0.55 0.77
CA GLU A 66 24.00 0.51 1.68
C GLU A 66 22.77 1.36 1.98
N MET A 67 22.42 1.39 3.25
CA MET A 67 21.50 2.37 3.81
C MET A 67 22.15 3.75 3.66
N ASP A 68 21.60 4.61 2.82
CA ASP A 68 21.76 6.04 3.01
C ASP A 68 20.42 6.76 2.79
N VAL A 69 20.12 7.61 3.75
CA VAL A 69 18.88 8.36 3.90
C VAL A 69 19.21 9.76 3.39
N GLU A 70 18.36 10.29 2.51
CA GLU A 70 18.43 11.64 1.92
C GLU A 70 19.27 11.77 0.64
N GLU A 71 18.60 11.81 -0.52
CA GLU A 71 18.55 13.00 -1.40
C GLU A 71 17.86 12.66 -2.74
N GLU A 72 17.25 13.68 -3.33
CA GLU A 72 16.36 13.65 -4.49
C GLU A 72 16.94 12.94 -5.73
N GLN A 73 16.40 11.77 -6.09
CA GLN A 73 16.73 11.11 -7.36
C GLN A 73 15.79 11.52 -8.51
N LYS A 74 16.39 12.23 -9.48
CA LYS A 74 15.90 12.31 -10.87
C LYS A 74 15.74 10.90 -11.47
N PRO A 75 14.78 10.69 -12.40
CA PRO A 75 14.54 9.38 -12.99
C PRO A 75 15.62 9.07 -14.03
N THR A 76 16.59 8.24 -13.68
CA THR A 76 17.45 7.55 -14.65
C THR A 76 16.61 6.47 -15.33
N ALA A 77 16.38 6.64 -16.62
CA ALA A 77 15.69 5.70 -17.47
C ALA A 77 16.58 4.49 -17.79
N ASN A 78 15.95 3.32 -17.79
CA ASN A 78 16.30 2.10 -18.52
C ASN A 78 17.49 1.25 -18.03
N SER A 79 17.25 0.49 -16.98
CA SER A 79 17.81 -0.87 -16.79
C SER A 79 16.73 -1.82 -16.28
N SER A 80 15.58 -1.86 -16.97
CA SER A 80 14.63 -2.96 -16.79
C SER A 80 15.12 -4.14 -17.62
N GLU A 81 16.19 -4.81 -17.17
CA GLU A 81 16.31 -6.24 -17.44
C GLU A 81 14.97 -6.84 -16.99
N THR A 82 14.21 -7.38 -17.93
CA THR A 82 12.89 -7.91 -17.62
C THR A 82 13.13 -9.21 -16.88
N GLU A 83 13.22 -9.14 -15.55
CA GLU A 83 13.23 -10.33 -14.69
C GLU A 83 12.01 -11.17 -15.07
N GLN A 84 12.26 -12.30 -15.72
CA GLN A 84 11.24 -13.22 -16.20
C GLN A 84 11.32 -14.53 -15.41
N MET A 85 10.24 -15.30 -15.44
CA MET A 85 10.22 -16.60 -14.79
C MET A 85 11.27 -17.53 -15.42
N GLY A 86 12.13 -18.13 -14.59
CA GLY A 86 13.12 -19.10 -15.01
C GLY A 86 12.51 -20.46 -15.35
N THR A 87 13.26 -21.33 -16.01
CA THR A 87 12.82 -22.69 -16.36
C THR A 87 12.48 -23.52 -15.12
N LEU A 88 13.26 -23.38 -14.04
CA LEU A 88 12.96 -24.00 -12.76
C LEU A 88 11.65 -23.45 -12.17
N GLY A 89 11.44 -22.14 -12.24
CA GLY A 89 10.21 -21.49 -11.81
C GLY A 89 8.98 -22.02 -12.56
N ILE A 90 9.07 -22.12 -13.88
CA ILE A 90 7.99 -22.69 -14.71
C ILE A 90 7.69 -24.13 -14.27
N SER A 91 8.72 -24.96 -14.09
CA SER A 91 8.57 -26.35 -13.61
C SER A 91 7.96 -26.41 -12.21
N ALA A 92 8.41 -25.56 -11.28
CA ALA A 92 7.90 -25.49 -9.91
C ALA A 92 6.42 -25.08 -9.87
N ILE A 93 5.99 -24.20 -10.77
CA ILE A 93 4.60 -23.77 -10.88
C ILE A 93 3.73 -24.84 -11.56
N GLN A 94 4.29 -25.76 -12.36
CA GLN A 94 3.51 -26.86 -12.93
C GLN A 94 2.94 -27.80 -11.85
N ASP A 95 3.71 -28.08 -10.80
CA ASP A 95 3.24 -28.85 -9.64
C ASP A 95 2.18 -28.08 -8.84
N GLU A 96 1.00 -28.68 -8.64
CA GLU A 96 -0.15 -28.00 -8.05
C GLU A 96 0.05 -27.67 -6.56
N GLU A 97 0.60 -28.59 -5.77
CA GLU A 97 0.80 -28.41 -4.33
C GLU A 97 1.89 -27.37 -4.04
N LEU A 98 2.98 -27.41 -4.82
CA LEU A 98 4.06 -26.43 -4.73
C LEU A 98 3.59 -25.05 -5.18
N CYS A 99 2.88 -24.97 -6.31
CA CYS A 99 2.29 -23.72 -6.80
C CYS A 99 1.35 -23.10 -5.75
N GLN A 100 0.43 -23.90 -5.18
CA GLN A 100 -0.47 -23.45 -4.14
C GLN A 100 0.30 -22.91 -2.92
N SER A 101 1.33 -23.64 -2.47
CA SER A 101 2.16 -23.22 -1.33
C SER A 101 2.87 -21.88 -1.60
N ILE A 102 3.42 -21.71 -2.81
CA ILE A 102 4.09 -20.48 -3.23
C ILE A 102 3.09 -19.31 -3.28
N LEU A 103 1.92 -19.52 -3.88
CA LEU A 103 0.89 -18.48 -3.96
C LEU A 103 0.39 -18.06 -2.58
N LEU A 104 0.08 -19.02 -1.71
CA LEU A 104 -0.35 -18.73 -0.35
C LEU A 104 0.69 -17.91 0.40
N PHE A 105 1.97 -18.28 0.29
CA PHE A 105 3.05 -17.54 0.92
C PHE A 105 3.19 -16.12 0.36
N VAL A 106 3.39 -15.98 -0.95
CA VAL A 106 3.64 -14.67 -1.60
C VAL A 106 2.50 -13.70 -1.33
N TYR A 107 1.25 -14.13 -1.43
CA TYR A 107 0.12 -13.23 -1.24
C TYR A 107 -0.15 -12.92 0.24
N SER A 108 0.07 -13.87 1.16
CA SER A 108 -0.05 -13.60 2.60
C SER A 108 1.03 -12.64 3.09
N ALA A 109 2.26 -12.79 2.59
CA ALA A 109 3.41 -11.97 2.93
C ALA A 109 3.23 -10.48 2.56
N MET A 110 2.33 -10.14 1.62
CA MET A 110 1.98 -8.74 1.34
C MET A 110 1.26 -8.04 2.51
N SER A 111 0.64 -8.81 3.40
CA SER A 111 -0.16 -8.29 4.52
C SER A 111 0.52 -8.43 5.88
N TRP A 112 1.70 -9.03 5.94
CA TRP A 112 2.51 -9.10 7.16
C TRP A 112 3.12 -7.74 7.47
N ASN A 113 3.40 -7.45 8.74
CA ASN A 113 3.83 -6.12 9.21
C ASN A 113 5.32 -5.85 8.91
N ASP A 114 5.75 -6.16 7.68
CA ASP A 114 7.08 -5.85 7.15
C ASP A 114 6.97 -5.26 5.74
N SER A 115 7.23 -3.96 5.63
CA SER A 115 7.13 -3.20 4.39
C SER A 115 8.03 -3.75 3.27
N LEU A 116 9.24 -4.23 3.60
CA LEU A 116 10.17 -4.75 2.58
C LEU A 116 9.68 -6.08 2.01
N THR A 117 9.22 -6.97 2.89
CA THR A 117 8.56 -8.23 2.49
C THR A 117 7.35 -7.95 1.61
N SER A 118 6.52 -6.95 1.95
CA SER A 118 5.37 -6.58 1.14
C SER A 118 5.77 -6.13 -0.27
N ILE A 119 6.77 -5.25 -0.41
CA ILE A 119 7.26 -4.78 -1.73
C ILE A 119 7.77 -5.95 -2.56
N ARG A 120 8.63 -6.80 -1.99
CA ARG A 120 9.23 -7.96 -2.69
C ARG A 120 8.18 -9.00 -3.08
N SER A 121 7.19 -9.22 -2.22
CA SER A 121 6.07 -10.13 -2.49
C SER A 121 5.18 -9.60 -3.60
N ALA A 122 4.86 -8.30 -3.59
CA ALA A 122 4.12 -7.65 -4.66
C ALA A 122 4.86 -7.74 -6.01
N PHE A 123 6.18 -7.66 -6.00
CA PHE A 123 6.98 -7.89 -7.21
C PHE A 123 6.83 -9.34 -7.71
N LEU A 124 7.06 -10.34 -6.86
CA LEU A 124 6.95 -11.77 -7.23
C LEU A 124 5.55 -12.15 -7.71
N ALA A 125 4.49 -11.64 -7.09
CA ALA A 125 3.13 -11.86 -7.57
C ALA A 125 2.92 -11.37 -9.01
N GLY A 126 3.65 -10.33 -9.43
CA GLY A 126 3.65 -9.88 -10.82
C GLY A 126 4.23 -10.89 -11.80
N ILE A 127 5.30 -11.59 -11.41
CA ILE A 127 5.94 -12.63 -12.20
C ILE A 127 5.07 -13.89 -12.25
N LEU A 128 4.39 -14.21 -11.14
CA LEU A 128 3.48 -15.36 -11.04
C LEU A 128 2.17 -15.16 -11.83
N LEU A 129 1.69 -13.92 -11.97
CA LEU A 129 0.38 -13.60 -12.54
C LEU A 129 0.15 -14.22 -13.95
N PRO A 130 1.04 -14.09 -14.94
CA PRO A 130 0.81 -14.70 -16.25
C PRO A 130 0.65 -16.23 -16.16
N GLN A 131 1.44 -16.88 -15.32
CA GLN A 131 1.46 -18.34 -15.18
C GLN A 131 0.22 -18.88 -14.49
N ILE A 132 -0.27 -18.20 -13.45
CA ILE A 132 -1.53 -18.59 -12.79
C ILE A 132 -2.75 -18.38 -13.69
N MET A 133 -2.67 -17.42 -14.62
CA MET A 133 -3.76 -17.11 -15.55
C MET A 133 -3.86 -18.11 -16.71
N GLU A 134 -2.79 -18.87 -16.97
CA GLU A 134 -2.78 -20.02 -17.89
C GLU A 134 -3.36 -21.29 -17.25
N LYS A 135 -3.40 -21.36 -15.91
CA LYS A 135 -3.99 -22.47 -15.16
C LYS A 135 -5.49 -22.33 -14.97
N HIS A 136 -6.16 -23.44 -14.63
CA HIS A 136 -7.56 -23.47 -14.23
C HIS A 136 -7.75 -22.96 -12.80
N LEU A 137 -7.57 -21.65 -12.60
CA LEU A 137 -7.80 -20.99 -11.31
C LEU A 137 -9.30 -20.95 -10.98
N LEU A 138 -9.67 -21.30 -9.75
CA LEU A 138 -11.05 -21.19 -9.28
C LEU A 138 -11.44 -19.71 -9.09
N PRO A 139 -12.70 -19.32 -9.34
CA PRO A 139 -13.16 -17.94 -9.14
C PRO A 139 -12.95 -17.43 -7.71
N GLU A 140 -13.13 -18.29 -6.71
CA GLU A 140 -12.89 -17.96 -5.30
C GLU A 140 -11.40 -17.70 -5.04
N ALA A 141 -10.52 -18.52 -5.60
CA ALA A 141 -9.08 -18.32 -5.47
C ALA A 141 -8.65 -16.98 -6.09
N ALA A 142 -9.19 -16.61 -7.26
CA ALA A 142 -8.91 -15.31 -7.88
C ALA A 142 -9.33 -14.13 -6.98
N ALA A 143 -10.50 -14.24 -6.34
CA ALA A 143 -10.99 -13.24 -5.39
C ALA A 143 -10.08 -13.15 -4.15
N GLN A 144 -9.63 -14.28 -3.59
CA GLN A 144 -8.73 -14.33 -2.44
C GLN A 144 -7.36 -13.71 -2.76
N LEU A 145 -6.78 -14.02 -3.92
CA LEU A 145 -5.50 -13.43 -4.36
C LEU A 145 -5.63 -11.90 -4.51
N PHE A 146 -6.71 -11.42 -5.11
CA PHE A 146 -6.95 -9.98 -5.23
C PHE A 146 -7.18 -9.32 -3.86
N THR A 147 -7.95 -9.96 -2.98
CA THR A 147 -8.20 -9.51 -1.61
C THR A 147 -6.91 -9.41 -0.81
N ALA A 148 -5.98 -10.35 -0.97
CA ALA A 148 -4.69 -10.31 -0.28
C ALA A 148 -3.85 -9.08 -0.66
N ILE A 149 -3.88 -8.66 -1.93
CA ILE A 149 -3.22 -7.42 -2.38
C ILE A 149 -3.88 -6.19 -1.71
N LEU A 150 -5.21 -6.15 -1.67
CA LEU A 150 -5.96 -5.07 -1.02
C LEU A 150 -5.71 -5.03 0.50
N LYS A 151 -5.57 -6.20 1.13
CA LYS A 151 -5.17 -6.31 2.54
C LYS A 151 -3.77 -5.73 2.75
N GLY A 152 -2.82 -5.99 1.86
CA GLY A 152 -1.51 -5.33 1.89
C GLY A 152 -1.60 -3.79 1.85
N LEU A 153 -2.51 -3.23 1.03
CA LEU A 153 -2.78 -1.78 1.02
C LEU A 153 -3.38 -1.27 2.34
N SER A 154 -4.18 -2.09 3.02
CA SER A 154 -4.76 -1.75 4.33
C SER A 154 -3.77 -1.79 5.48
N VAL A 155 -2.64 -2.49 5.31
CA VAL A 155 -1.57 -2.55 6.31
C VAL A 155 -0.50 -1.48 6.03
N HIS A 156 -0.05 -1.36 4.78
CA HIS A 156 1.13 -0.55 4.41
C HIS A 156 0.82 0.74 3.64
N GLY A 157 -0.45 1.01 3.33
CA GLY A 157 -0.88 2.10 2.43
C GLY A 157 -0.49 3.53 2.84
N GLN A 158 -0.05 3.72 4.09
CA GLN A 158 0.39 5.01 4.62
C GLN A 158 1.74 5.45 4.01
N TYR A 159 2.59 4.49 3.63
CA TYR A 159 3.90 4.75 3.06
C TYR A 159 3.83 4.70 1.52
N GLU A 160 4.15 5.80 0.83
CA GLU A 160 4.12 5.88 -0.64
C GLU A 160 5.04 4.84 -1.31
N ALA A 161 6.19 4.52 -0.69
CA ALA A 161 7.14 3.55 -1.20
C ALA A 161 6.56 2.13 -1.32
N VAL A 162 5.66 1.74 -0.39
CA VAL A 162 5.00 0.41 -0.40
C VAL A 162 3.66 0.47 -1.15
N LYS A 163 2.90 1.56 -0.95
CA LYS A 163 1.61 1.78 -1.61
C LYS A 163 1.73 1.74 -3.13
N ASN A 164 2.72 2.42 -3.72
CA ASN A 164 2.81 2.51 -5.18
C ASN A 164 2.99 1.15 -5.87
N PRO A 165 3.93 0.28 -5.43
CA PRO A 165 4.03 -1.10 -5.91
C PRO A 165 2.73 -1.89 -5.74
N LEU A 166 2.05 -1.80 -4.59
CA LEU A 166 0.80 -2.52 -4.33
C LEU A 166 -0.37 -2.04 -5.21
N ILE A 167 -0.51 -0.72 -5.41
CA ILE A 167 -1.51 -0.14 -6.32
C ILE A 167 -1.27 -0.61 -7.76
N MET A 168 -0.01 -0.58 -8.21
CA MET A 168 0.36 -1.08 -9.54
C MET A 168 0.04 -2.57 -9.66
N ARG A 169 0.39 -3.35 -8.64
CA ARG A 169 0.16 -4.80 -8.63
C ARG A 169 -1.34 -5.13 -8.63
N GLY A 170 -2.14 -4.43 -7.82
CA GLY A 170 -3.59 -4.57 -7.76
C GLY A 170 -4.25 -4.24 -9.09
N LEU A 171 -3.85 -3.13 -9.74
CA LEU A 171 -4.35 -2.78 -11.07
C LEU A 171 -4.04 -3.88 -12.10
N GLN A 172 -2.79 -4.36 -12.14
CA GLN A 172 -2.41 -5.40 -13.10
C GLN A 172 -3.17 -6.72 -12.87
N HIS A 173 -3.40 -7.10 -11.60
CA HIS A 173 -4.20 -8.28 -11.26
C HIS A 173 -5.64 -8.10 -11.70
N TYR A 174 -6.24 -6.94 -11.42
CA TYR A 174 -7.61 -6.64 -11.81
C TYR A 174 -7.78 -6.69 -13.34
N GLU A 175 -6.88 -6.07 -14.09
CA GLU A 175 -6.91 -6.06 -15.56
C GLU A 175 -6.82 -7.47 -16.17
N MET A 176 -5.99 -8.34 -15.59
CA MET A 176 -5.76 -9.68 -16.10
C MET A 176 -6.85 -10.67 -15.66
N MET A 177 -7.33 -10.57 -14.42
CA MET A 177 -8.29 -11.51 -13.83
C MET A 177 -9.74 -11.17 -14.19
N ARG A 178 -10.13 -9.88 -14.22
CA ARG A 178 -11.53 -9.49 -14.44
C ARG A 178 -12.16 -10.07 -15.72
N PRO A 179 -11.47 -10.16 -16.87
CA PRO A 179 -12.07 -10.76 -18.07
C PRO A 179 -12.48 -12.23 -17.88
N LYS A 180 -11.86 -12.97 -16.95
CA LYS A 180 -12.15 -14.38 -16.69
C LYS A 180 -12.96 -14.62 -15.41
N PHE A 181 -12.86 -13.73 -14.42
CA PHE A 181 -13.42 -13.93 -13.08
C PHE A 181 -14.25 -12.72 -12.65
N GLU A 182 -15.58 -12.88 -12.62
CA GLU A 182 -16.51 -11.85 -12.13
C GLU A 182 -16.41 -11.65 -10.61
N SER A 183 -15.97 -12.67 -9.87
CA SER A 183 -15.73 -12.61 -8.42
C SER A 183 -14.78 -11.47 -8.02
N VAL A 184 -13.81 -11.12 -8.87
CA VAL A 184 -12.87 -10.01 -8.64
C VAL A 184 -13.57 -8.64 -8.68
N GLU A 185 -14.63 -8.49 -9.47
CA GLU A 185 -15.45 -7.27 -9.45
C GLU A 185 -16.26 -7.17 -8.16
N THR A 186 -16.76 -8.30 -7.66
CA THR A 186 -17.52 -8.38 -6.40
C THR A 186 -16.65 -7.87 -5.25
N VAL A 187 -15.40 -8.34 -5.15
CA VAL A 187 -14.44 -7.85 -4.15
C VAL A 187 -14.26 -6.32 -4.20
N LEU A 188 -14.24 -5.72 -5.39
CA LEU A 188 -14.10 -4.26 -5.52
C LEU A 188 -15.35 -3.51 -5.08
N ARG A 189 -16.54 -4.09 -5.31
CA ARG A 189 -17.83 -3.53 -4.87
C ARG A 189 -18.05 -3.66 -3.37
N ASP A 190 -17.44 -4.65 -2.74
CA ASP A 190 -17.51 -4.90 -1.30
C ASP A 190 -16.54 -4.03 -0.48
N LEU A 191 -15.72 -3.19 -1.13
CA LEU A 191 -14.79 -2.32 -0.42
C LEU A 191 -15.51 -1.24 0.41
N PRO A 192 -14.93 -0.82 1.55
CA PRO A 192 -15.39 0.37 2.25
C PRO A 192 -15.29 1.58 1.31
N ASP A 193 -16.33 2.41 1.29
CA ASP A 193 -16.48 3.57 0.41
C ASP A 193 -16.60 3.26 -1.10
N ALA A 194 -16.93 2.02 -1.47
CA ALA A 194 -17.13 1.65 -2.87
C ALA A 194 -18.33 2.37 -3.50
N ASN A 195 -18.07 3.15 -4.55
CA ASN A 195 -19.12 3.73 -5.39
C ASN A 195 -19.32 2.88 -6.65
N GLY A 196 -20.43 2.15 -6.72
CA GLY A 196 -20.76 1.29 -7.86
C GLY A 196 -20.74 2.01 -9.22
N SER A 197 -21.09 3.31 -9.26
CA SER A 197 -21.05 4.10 -10.49
C SER A 197 -19.62 4.41 -10.95
N GLU A 198 -18.69 4.63 -10.02
CA GLU A 198 -17.28 4.86 -10.33
C GLU A 198 -16.59 3.58 -10.80
N ILE A 199 -16.96 2.43 -10.22
CA ILE A 199 -16.52 1.11 -10.65
C ILE A 199 -17.00 0.84 -12.09
N ASP A 200 -18.28 1.10 -12.39
CA ASP A 200 -18.81 0.93 -13.75
C ASP A 200 -18.12 1.83 -14.77
N LEU A 201 -17.85 3.09 -14.40
CA LEU A 201 -17.12 4.02 -15.24
C LEU A 201 -15.69 3.53 -15.47
N PHE A 202 -15.04 3.01 -14.44
CA PHE A 202 -13.70 2.45 -14.55
C PHE A 202 -13.66 1.24 -15.49
N LEU A 203 -14.57 0.29 -15.30
CA LEU A 203 -14.72 -0.88 -16.16
C LEU A 203 -14.90 -0.50 -17.63
N LYS A 204 -15.88 0.37 -17.92
CA LYS A 204 -16.17 0.83 -19.29
C LYS A 204 -14.99 1.55 -19.95
N ARG A 205 -14.22 2.32 -19.16
CA ARG A 205 -13.18 3.20 -19.69
C ARG A 205 -11.80 2.54 -19.81
N TYR A 206 -11.47 1.64 -18.89
CA TYR A 206 -10.10 1.13 -18.73
C TYR A 206 -9.97 -0.37 -18.97
N ILE A 207 -11.05 -1.14 -18.78
CA ILE A 207 -11.01 -2.61 -18.83
C ILE A 207 -11.70 -3.15 -20.08
N CYS A 208 -12.91 -2.69 -20.38
CA CYS A 208 -13.62 -3.04 -21.60
C CYS A 208 -12.86 -2.49 -22.82
N LYS A 209 -12.18 -3.38 -23.55
CA LYS A 209 -11.44 -3.02 -24.76
C LYS A 209 -12.43 -2.58 -25.84
N ASN A 210 -12.59 -1.27 -26.00
CA ASN A 210 -13.36 -0.71 -27.09
C ASN A 210 -12.40 -0.40 -28.27
N PRO A 211 -12.49 -1.11 -29.40
CA PRO A 211 -11.54 -0.95 -30.51
C PRO A 211 -11.51 0.46 -31.11
N ASN A 212 -12.55 1.28 -30.84
CA ASN A 212 -12.69 2.64 -31.36
C ASN A 212 -12.17 3.73 -30.40
N VAL A 213 -11.66 3.37 -29.21
CA VAL A 213 -11.21 4.34 -28.19
C VAL A 213 -9.71 4.15 -27.93
N LYS A 214 -8.93 5.23 -28.04
CA LYS A 214 -7.51 5.22 -27.70
C LYS A 214 -7.31 4.73 -26.27
N SER A 215 -6.48 3.69 -26.10
CA SER A 215 -6.20 3.12 -24.78
C SER A 215 -5.68 4.21 -23.82
N PRO A 216 -6.28 4.37 -22.64
CA PRO A 216 -5.81 5.32 -21.64
C PRO A 216 -4.39 4.99 -21.17
N THR A 217 -3.61 6.02 -20.84
CA THR A 217 -2.24 5.85 -20.35
C THR A 217 -2.21 5.09 -19.02
N GLU A 218 -1.16 4.32 -18.77
CA GLU A 218 -0.99 3.57 -17.50
C GLU A 218 -1.07 4.48 -16.28
N LYS A 219 -0.48 5.68 -16.36
CA LYS A 219 -0.60 6.70 -15.31
C LYS A 219 -2.06 7.03 -14.99
N LYS A 220 -2.93 7.18 -16.00
CA LYS A 220 -4.36 7.47 -15.78
C LYS A 220 -5.10 6.28 -15.20
N LYS A 221 -4.77 5.05 -15.63
CA LYS A 221 -5.34 3.82 -15.06
C LYS A 221 -4.99 3.68 -13.58
N LYS A 222 -3.72 3.89 -13.24
CA LYS A 222 -3.20 3.85 -11.88
C LYS A 222 -3.91 4.85 -10.97
N GLU A 223 -4.03 6.11 -11.40
CA GLU A 223 -4.74 7.14 -10.63
C GLU A 223 -6.22 6.83 -10.46
N ALA A 224 -6.90 6.30 -11.49
CA ALA A 224 -8.30 5.90 -11.38
C ALA A 224 -8.47 4.73 -10.41
N PHE A 225 -7.62 3.70 -10.52
CA PHE A 225 -7.63 2.56 -9.60
C PHE A 225 -7.34 2.97 -8.16
N LYS A 226 -6.35 3.86 -7.95
CA LYS A 226 -6.02 4.42 -6.63
C LYS A 226 -7.22 5.08 -5.95
N LYS A 227 -8.10 5.74 -6.72
CA LYS A 227 -9.34 6.32 -6.18
C LYS A 227 -10.35 5.24 -5.77
N LEU A 228 -10.50 4.19 -6.56
CA LEU A 228 -11.44 3.10 -6.24
C LEU A 228 -11.07 2.36 -4.97
N VAL A 229 -9.77 2.17 -4.72
CA VAL A 229 -9.28 1.48 -3.52
C VAL A 229 -8.97 2.43 -2.36
N ALA A 230 -9.37 3.70 -2.45
CA ALA A 230 -9.01 4.70 -1.44
C ALA A 230 -9.50 4.34 -0.03
N GLY A 231 -10.66 3.68 0.09
CA GLY A 231 -11.23 3.25 1.37
C GLY A 231 -10.42 2.18 2.08
N VAL A 232 -9.60 1.39 1.36
CA VAL A 232 -8.72 0.37 1.96
C VAL A 232 -7.29 0.85 2.15
N ILE A 233 -6.91 2.04 1.70
CA ILE A 233 -5.55 2.55 1.91
C ILE A 233 -5.40 2.97 3.38
N SER A 234 -4.46 2.36 4.09
CA SER A 234 -4.21 2.68 5.50
C SER A 234 -3.93 4.18 5.69
N LYS A 235 -4.61 4.82 6.65
CA LYS A 235 -4.38 6.24 6.99
C LYS A 235 -3.21 6.37 7.96
N PRO A 236 -2.41 7.44 7.89
CA PRO A 236 -1.35 7.68 8.86
C PRO A 236 -1.90 7.72 10.30
N VAL A 237 -1.14 7.20 11.25
CA VAL A 237 -1.50 7.18 12.69
C VAL A 237 -1.91 8.56 13.21
N GLY A 238 -1.24 9.63 12.75
CA GLY A 238 -1.58 11.02 13.10
C GLY A 238 -2.91 11.54 12.55
N GLN A 239 -3.57 10.82 11.64
CA GLN A 239 -4.95 11.06 11.19
C GLN A 239 -5.94 10.15 11.90
N MET A 240 -5.53 8.94 12.31
CA MET A 240 -6.37 8.01 13.07
C MET A 240 -6.73 8.54 14.47
N PHE A 241 -5.84 9.32 15.09
CA PHE A 241 -6.07 9.96 16.40
C PHE A 241 -6.52 11.42 16.32
N ARG A 242 -6.64 12.00 15.12
CA ARG A 242 -7.37 13.26 14.94
C ARG A 242 -8.85 12.93 15.02
N ARG A 243 -9.46 13.10 16.20
CA ARG A 243 -10.91 13.28 16.29
C ARG A 243 -11.30 14.32 15.24
N GLU A 244 -12.10 13.94 14.26
CA GLU A 244 -12.77 14.92 13.40
C GLU A 244 -13.66 15.78 14.30
N VAL A 245 -13.14 16.91 14.76
CA VAL A 245 -13.95 17.91 15.44
C VAL A 245 -14.77 18.60 14.36
N HIS A 246 -15.88 17.99 13.98
CA HIS A 246 -16.98 18.68 13.33
C HIS A 246 -17.53 19.71 14.32
N ILE A 247 -16.90 20.89 14.38
CA ILE A 247 -17.45 22.03 15.09
C ILE A 247 -18.68 22.50 14.30
N LYS A 248 -19.82 21.85 14.51
CA LYS A 248 -21.11 22.35 14.07
C LYS A 248 -21.35 23.66 14.81
N ASN A 249 -21.34 24.78 14.07
CA ASN A 249 -21.82 26.09 14.47
C ASN A 249 -21.67 26.37 15.98
N LEU A 250 -20.44 26.63 16.44
CA LEU A 250 -20.25 27.20 17.78
C LEU A 250 -21.18 28.42 17.92
N PRO A 251 -22.01 28.49 18.97
CA PRO A 251 -22.75 29.69 19.29
C PRO A 251 -21.77 30.85 19.37
N LYS A 252 -22.06 31.96 18.68
CA LYS A 252 -21.22 33.16 18.74
C LYS A 252 -21.20 33.63 20.20
N LEU A 253 -20.06 33.45 20.88
CA LEU A 253 -19.89 33.84 22.29
C LEU A 253 -20.04 35.35 22.50
N TYR A 254 -19.85 36.13 21.44
CA TYR A 254 -19.91 37.59 21.49
C TYR A 254 -20.81 38.12 20.37
N LYS A 255 -21.66 39.11 20.71
CA LYS A 255 -22.36 39.90 19.70
C LYS A 255 -21.32 40.61 18.84
N PRO A 256 -21.45 40.63 17.51
CA PRO A 256 -20.58 41.45 16.68
C PRO A 256 -20.76 42.90 17.10
N THR A 257 -19.73 43.46 17.73
CA THR A 257 -19.65 44.90 17.98
C THR A 257 -19.65 45.57 16.63
N LYS A 258 -20.76 46.20 16.27
CA LYS A 258 -20.82 47.10 15.12
C LYS A 258 -19.90 48.27 15.44
N LEU A 259 -18.65 48.20 14.95
CA LEU A 259 -17.81 49.39 14.87
C LEU A 259 -18.51 50.34 13.90
N LYS A 260 -19.10 51.40 14.45
CA LYS A 260 -19.55 52.54 13.64
C LYS A 260 -18.31 53.10 12.93
N PRO A 261 -18.37 53.39 11.62
CA PRO A 261 -17.28 54.10 10.97
C PRO A 261 -17.32 55.55 11.47
N SER A 262 -16.35 55.94 12.29
CA SER A 262 -16.12 57.35 12.60
C SER A 262 -15.27 57.94 11.49
N VAL A 263 -15.89 58.81 10.70
CA VAL A 263 -15.28 59.60 9.65
C VAL A 263 -15.13 61.04 10.17
N ILE A 264 -13.96 61.64 9.90
CA ILE A 264 -13.56 63.06 10.01
C ILE A 264 -12.81 63.47 11.30
N ASP A 265 -11.49 63.58 11.12
CA ASP A 265 -10.63 64.76 11.26
C ASP A 265 -10.94 65.90 12.26
N THR A 266 -9.80 66.38 12.78
CA THR A 266 -9.43 67.70 13.31
C THR A 266 -9.88 68.18 14.71
N ALA A 267 -8.82 68.56 15.45
CA ALA A 267 -8.72 69.61 16.48
C ALA A 267 -8.74 69.20 17.97
N THR A 268 -7.52 69.26 18.54
CA THR A 268 -7.19 69.85 19.85
C THR A 268 -7.97 69.41 21.09
N SER A 269 -7.32 68.64 21.97
CA SER A 269 -6.96 69.11 23.33
C SER A 269 -6.25 68.03 24.12
N SER A 270 -5.06 68.39 24.61
CA SER A 270 -4.34 67.91 25.79
C SER A 270 -5.01 66.84 26.64
N GLU A 271 -4.28 65.72 26.81
CA GLU A 271 -4.23 64.80 27.97
C GLU A 271 -4.19 63.35 27.46
N ASP A 272 -3.02 62.86 27.07
CA ASP A 272 -2.70 61.42 27.13
C ASP A 272 -1.18 61.15 26.99
N LEU A 273 -0.36 62.07 27.52
CA LEU A 273 1.07 61.86 27.81
C LEU A 273 1.29 61.01 29.09
N ALA A 274 0.33 60.14 29.45
CA ALA A 274 0.33 59.40 30.71
C ALA A 274 0.66 57.90 30.55
N LEU A 275 0.62 57.32 29.34
CA LEU A 275 0.85 55.88 29.14
C LEU A 275 2.26 55.51 28.67
N VAL A 276 3.01 56.46 28.13
CA VAL A 276 4.38 56.22 27.62
C VAL A 276 5.43 56.26 28.76
N SER A 277 5.08 56.81 29.93
CA SER A 277 5.97 56.86 31.11
C SER A 277 5.92 55.59 31.98
N LEU A 278 5.03 54.63 31.69
CA LEU A 278 4.82 53.45 32.54
C LEU A 278 5.74 52.24 32.23
N PHE A 279 6.53 52.32 31.16
CA PHE A 279 7.44 51.24 30.72
C PHE A 279 8.91 51.66 30.65
N ALA A 280 9.27 52.80 31.25
CA ALA A 280 10.65 53.21 31.44
C ALA A 280 11.14 52.78 32.83
N ASN A 281 11.49 51.50 32.96
CA ASN A 281 12.55 50.98 33.82
C ASN A 281 12.90 49.56 33.41
#